data_AF-A0AAV8WW57-F1
#
_entry.id   AF-A0AAV8WW57-F1
#
_cell.length_a   1.000
_cell.length_b   1.000
_cell.length_c   1.000
_cell.angle_alpha   90.00
_cell.angle_beta   90.00
_cell.angle_gamma   90.00
#
_symmetry.space_group_name_H-M   'P 1'
#
loop_
_entity.id
_entity.type
_entity.pdbx_description
1 polymer ?
#
loop_
_entity_poly.entity_id
_entity_poly.type
_entity_poly.pdbx_seq_one_letter_code
_entity_poly.pdbx_strand_id
1 'polypeptide(L)'
;MAMAVAEATEDSILADFECPICTNYMFPPIRNCVSGHSFCSQCFNRIARCSQCRGQKTFTRCFVLERICAKLTFPCKYQADGCTWGAKGALIKKHEIHCKYGTSRCPLSFVRNCGWTGRKTDLIVHAKEQHPSHIYFEHRKRLVASGFGRFYSRRHYSSLFAVYDELFWFTWDLNNETGCVRFAVYNITQPEKEKFRYCISFLKGDTNVEVISATSLCEYCNTDEGRFVTGYYLMANYNMVKDLCDDRGNLYYFVTITMNDAIKQFMYEIYIRQPGIVDAVNEQQIHNNKQIENETQRENESQIENANGAVVVEENNRGTQQSLEETINDQNMCVSWSMSSTVARNNLH
;
A
#
# COMPACT_ATOMS: atom_id res chain seq x y z
N MET A 1 -37.54 -0.89 8.87
CA MET A 1 -37.37 -2.23 8.28
C MET A 1 -37.16 -2.10 6.79
N ALA A 2 -37.53 -0.94 6.21
CA ALA A 2 -37.12 -0.53 4.88
C ALA A 2 -35.59 -0.41 4.69
N MET A 3 -34.81 0.01 5.70
CA MET A 3 -33.33 -0.01 5.61
C MET A 3 -32.79 -1.44 5.71
N ALA A 4 -33.31 -2.27 6.62
CA ALA A 4 -32.93 -3.69 6.70
C ALA A 4 -33.31 -4.49 5.42
N VAL A 5 -34.40 -4.13 4.75
CA VAL A 5 -34.79 -4.70 3.44
C VAL A 5 -33.96 -4.11 2.30
N ALA A 6 -33.59 -2.82 2.35
CA ALA A 6 -32.69 -2.21 1.37
C ALA A 6 -31.26 -2.78 1.44
N GLU A 7 -30.74 -2.99 2.65
CA GLU A 7 -29.46 -3.67 2.90
C GLU A 7 -29.52 -5.14 2.48
N ALA A 8 -30.59 -5.88 2.84
CA ALA A 8 -30.74 -7.28 2.41
C ALA A 8 -30.92 -7.44 0.89
N THR A 9 -31.46 -6.42 0.20
CA THR A 9 -31.59 -6.42 -1.26
C THR A 9 -30.28 -6.03 -1.95
N GLU A 10 -29.52 -5.08 -1.41
CA GLU A 10 -28.19 -4.74 -1.94
C GLU A 10 -27.20 -5.89 -1.74
N ASP A 11 -27.19 -6.55 -0.58
CA ASP A 11 -26.35 -7.73 -0.30
C ASP A 11 -26.70 -8.92 -1.22
N SER A 12 -27.99 -9.17 -1.44
CA SER A 12 -28.47 -10.19 -2.37
C SER A 12 -28.02 -9.91 -3.81
N ILE A 13 -28.09 -8.64 -4.23
CA ILE A 13 -27.60 -8.23 -5.56
C ILE A 13 -26.08 -8.36 -5.64
N LEU A 14 -25.33 -8.01 -4.59
CA LEU A 14 -23.87 -8.17 -4.56
C LEU A 14 -23.47 -9.65 -4.66
N ALA A 15 -24.23 -10.56 -4.03
CA ALA A 15 -24.00 -11.99 -4.14
C ALA A 15 -24.13 -12.51 -5.59
N ASP A 16 -25.04 -11.97 -6.39
CA ASP A 16 -25.15 -12.29 -7.83
C ASP A 16 -23.92 -11.86 -8.64
N PHE A 17 -23.12 -10.93 -8.12
CA PHE A 17 -21.84 -10.54 -8.70
C PHE A 17 -20.68 -11.43 -8.25
N GLU A 18 -20.86 -12.38 -7.35
CA GLU A 18 -19.77 -13.28 -6.97
C GLU A 18 -19.46 -14.30 -8.07
N CYS A 19 -18.18 -14.44 -8.41
CA CYS A 19 -17.77 -15.46 -9.36
C CYS A 19 -17.91 -16.84 -8.71
N PRO A 20 -18.63 -17.80 -9.32
CA PRO A 20 -18.86 -19.13 -8.72
C PRO A 20 -17.62 -20.02 -8.67
N ILE A 21 -16.45 -19.52 -9.07
CA ILE A 21 -15.17 -20.25 -9.05
C ILE A 21 -14.22 -19.66 -8.00
N CYS A 22 -14.02 -18.34 -7.99
CA CYS A 22 -13.06 -17.70 -7.08
C CYS A 22 -13.72 -16.91 -5.95
N THR A 23 -15.05 -16.89 -5.87
CA THR A 23 -15.86 -16.19 -4.85
C THR A 23 -15.52 -14.71 -4.67
N ASN A 24 -14.83 -14.11 -5.65
CA ASN A 24 -14.61 -12.67 -5.71
C ASN A 24 -15.68 -12.05 -6.61
N TYR A 25 -16.04 -10.79 -6.33
CA TYR A 25 -16.93 -10.05 -7.22
C TYR A 25 -16.37 -9.95 -8.65
N MET A 26 -17.26 -10.13 -9.61
CA MET A 26 -17.03 -10.06 -11.04
C MET A 26 -17.04 -8.60 -11.48
N PHE A 27 -16.00 -8.18 -12.19
CA PHE A 27 -15.90 -6.86 -12.79
C PHE A 27 -15.71 -6.99 -14.31
N PRO A 28 -16.07 -5.95 -15.09
CA PRO A 28 -15.81 -5.92 -16.52
C PRO A 28 -14.35 -6.32 -16.84
N PRO A 29 -14.09 -7.23 -17.80
CA PRO A 29 -15.08 -7.90 -18.63
C PRO A 29 -15.76 -9.09 -17.93
N ILE A 30 -17.10 -9.10 -17.89
CA ILE A 30 -17.90 -10.22 -17.33
C ILE A 30 -18.26 -11.17 -18.48
N ARG A 31 -17.95 -12.47 -18.32
CA ARG A 31 -18.04 -13.48 -19.39
C ARG A 31 -19.12 -14.50 -19.10
N ASN A 32 -19.84 -14.93 -20.13
CA ASN A 32 -20.96 -15.86 -19.97
C ASN A 32 -20.76 -17.15 -20.77
N CYS A 33 -21.33 -18.24 -20.27
CA CYS A 33 -21.55 -19.43 -21.09
C CYS A 33 -22.80 -19.25 -21.98
N VAL A 34 -23.01 -20.19 -22.92
CA VAL A 34 -24.19 -20.17 -23.82
C VAL A 34 -25.53 -20.20 -23.08
N SER A 35 -25.56 -20.71 -21.84
CA SER A 35 -26.75 -20.76 -20.99
C SER A 35 -26.92 -19.54 -20.08
N GLY A 36 -26.00 -18.57 -20.12
CA GLY A 36 -26.13 -17.32 -19.34
C GLY A 36 -25.39 -17.26 -18.01
N HIS A 37 -24.83 -18.36 -17.48
CA HIS A 37 -24.01 -18.32 -16.25
C HIS A 37 -22.79 -17.42 -16.44
N SER A 38 -22.57 -16.53 -15.46
CA SER A 38 -21.59 -15.44 -15.53
C SER A 38 -20.34 -15.74 -14.70
N PHE A 39 -19.19 -15.27 -15.18
CA PHE A 39 -17.88 -15.50 -14.58
C PHE A 39 -17.00 -14.26 -14.71
N CYS A 40 -16.07 -14.09 -13.76
CA CYS A 40 -14.97 -13.15 -13.98
C CYS A 40 -14.07 -13.65 -15.13
N SER A 41 -13.44 -12.72 -15.85
CA SER A 41 -12.62 -13.07 -17.02
C SER A 41 -11.49 -14.06 -16.71
N GLN A 42 -10.84 -13.94 -15.54
CA GLN A 42 -9.73 -14.83 -15.17
C GLN A 42 -10.19 -16.28 -15.03
N CYS A 43 -11.28 -16.53 -14.30
CA CYS A 43 -11.81 -17.88 -14.10
C CYS A 43 -12.41 -18.44 -15.39
N PHE A 44 -13.10 -17.60 -16.16
CA PHE A 44 -13.65 -18.01 -17.46
C PHE A 44 -12.55 -18.49 -18.42
N ASN A 45 -11.38 -17.86 -18.42
CA ASN A 45 -10.27 -18.27 -19.28
C ASN A 45 -9.64 -19.61 -18.86
N ARG A 46 -9.68 -19.95 -17.58
CA ARG A 46 -9.10 -21.20 -17.04
C ARG A 46 -9.97 -22.43 -17.27
N ILE A 47 -11.26 -22.26 -17.46
CA ILE A 47 -12.20 -23.37 -17.70
C ILE A 47 -12.39 -23.62 -19.21
N ALA A 48 -12.56 -24.89 -19.59
CA ALA A 48 -12.90 -25.28 -20.96
C ALA A 48 -14.41 -25.23 -21.25
N ARG A 49 -15.23 -25.53 -20.23
CA ARG A 49 -16.70 -25.52 -20.27
C ARG A 49 -17.24 -24.89 -19.00
N CYS A 50 -18.50 -24.44 -19.03
CA CYS A 50 -19.18 -23.86 -17.87
C CYS A 50 -19.15 -24.84 -16.67
N SER A 51 -18.68 -24.39 -15.50
CA SER A 51 -18.66 -25.23 -14.30
C SER A 51 -20.06 -25.56 -13.77
N GLN A 52 -21.05 -24.70 -14.03
CA GLN A 52 -22.43 -24.90 -13.56
C GLN A 52 -23.28 -25.79 -14.49
N CYS A 53 -23.33 -25.52 -15.80
CA CYS A 53 -24.17 -26.30 -16.74
C CYS A 53 -23.42 -27.18 -17.74
N ARG A 54 -22.07 -27.20 -17.72
CA ARG A 54 -21.22 -27.91 -18.71
C ARG A 54 -21.37 -27.41 -20.17
N GLY A 55 -22.12 -26.34 -20.38
CA GLY A 55 -22.31 -25.67 -21.67
C GLY A 55 -21.02 -25.05 -22.23
N GLN A 56 -21.05 -24.74 -23.52
CA GLN A 56 -19.92 -24.11 -24.22
C GLN A 56 -19.69 -22.67 -23.75
N LYS A 57 -18.44 -22.21 -23.92
CA LYS A 57 -18.05 -20.82 -23.69
C LYS A 57 -18.57 -19.94 -24.81
N THR A 58 -19.02 -18.74 -24.48
CA THR A 58 -19.20 -17.68 -25.47
C THR A 58 -17.94 -16.82 -25.58
N PHE A 59 -17.80 -16.11 -26.69
CA PHE A 59 -16.76 -15.07 -26.84
C PHE A 59 -17.27 -13.67 -26.44
N THR A 60 -18.53 -13.57 -26.02
CA THR A 60 -19.22 -12.31 -25.73
C THR A 60 -19.03 -11.89 -24.27
N ARG A 61 -19.30 -10.61 -23.99
CA ARG A 61 -19.34 -10.05 -22.63
C ARG A 61 -20.78 -9.75 -22.21
N CYS A 62 -21.07 -9.83 -20.92
CA CYS A 62 -22.39 -9.45 -20.41
C CYS A 62 -22.46 -7.96 -20.10
N PHE A 63 -22.67 -7.14 -21.13
CA PHE A 63 -22.78 -5.68 -20.99
C PHE A 63 -23.86 -5.24 -19.99
N VAL A 64 -24.91 -6.03 -19.79
CA VAL A 64 -25.95 -5.73 -18.79
C VAL A 64 -25.38 -5.75 -17.38
N LEU A 65 -24.71 -6.84 -17.00
CA LEU A 65 -24.05 -6.95 -15.69
C LEU A 65 -22.93 -5.91 -15.53
N GLU A 66 -22.19 -5.62 -16.59
CA GLU A 66 -21.15 -4.57 -16.55
C GLU A 66 -21.74 -3.19 -16.24
N ARG A 67 -22.90 -2.83 -16.80
CA ARG A 67 -23.59 -1.57 -16.50
C ARG A 67 -24.19 -1.53 -15.10
N ILE A 68 -24.68 -2.65 -14.58
CA ILE A 68 -25.19 -2.73 -13.20
C ILE A 68 -24.04 -2.62 -12.22
N CYS A 69 -22.94 -3.35 -12.45
CA CYS A 69 -21.70 -3.27 -11.67
C CYS A 69 -21.21 -1.82 -11.54
N ALA A 70 -21.27 -1.01 -12.60
CA ALA A 70 -20.85 0.39 -12.54
C ALA A 70 -21.66 1.28 -11.56
N LYS A 71 -22.85 0.83 -11.13
CA LYS A 71 -23.74 1.58 -10.24
C LYS A 71 -23.67 1.11 -8.79
N LEU A 72 -23.28 -0.14 -8.56
CA LEU A 72 -23.21 -0.76 -7.23
C LEU A 72 -21.93 -0.33 -6.50
N THR A 73 -22.03 -0.23 -5.18
CA THR A 73 -20.88 -0.06 -4.29
C THR A 73 -20.43 -1.43 -3.81
N PHE A 74 -19.20 -1.82 -4.16
CA PHE A 74 -18.64 -3.09 -3.73
C PHE A 74 -17.78 -2.88 -2.48
N PRO A 75 -17.94 -3.71 -1.44
CA PRO A 75 -17.00 -3.72 -0.32
C PRO A 75 -15.66 -4.31 -0.76
N CYS A 76 -14.60 -3.93 -0.07
CA CYS A 76 -13.29 -4.54 -0.25
C CYS A 76 -13.34 -6.04 0.08
N LYS A 77 -12.73 -6.90 -0.74
CA LYS A 77 -12.62 -8.34 -0.43
C LYS A 77 -11.95 -8.67 0.92
N TYR A 78 -11.24 -7.71 1.53
CA TYR A 78 -10.62 -7.83 2.85
C TYR A 78 -11.50 -7.26 3.97
N GLN A 79 -12.82 -7.12 3.75
CA GLN A 79 -13.76 -6.62 4.75
C GLN A 79 -13.77 -7.46 6.02
N ALA A 80 -13.70 -8.79 5.89
CA ALA A 80 -13.63 -9.72 7.03
C ALA A 80 -12.35 -9.52 7.88
N ASP A 81 -11.29 -8.96 7.31
CA ASP A 81 -10.05 -8.63 8.02
C ASP A 81 -10.09 -7.22 8.66
N GLY A 82 -11.18 -6.47 8.48
CA GLY A 82 -11.39 -5.14 9.06
C GLY A 82 -11.34 -3.98 8.06
N CYS A 83 -11.30 -4.25 6.75
CA CYS A 83 -11.38 -3.20 5.75
C CYS A 83 -12.79 -2.63 5.62
N THR A 84 -12.99 -1.35 5.96
CA THR A 84 -14.29 -0.66 5.82
C THR A 84 -14.46 0.05 4.48
N TRP A 85 -13.50 -0.10 3.56
CA TRP A 85 -13.53 0.62 2.28
C TRP A 85 -14.49 -0.05 1.30
N GLY A 86 -15.31 0.78 0.64
CA GLY A 86 -16.18 0.38 -0.46
C GLY A 86 -16.09 1.38 -1.60
N ALA A 87 -16.26 0.93 -2.83
CA ALA A 87 -16.18 1.81 -4.00
C ALA A 87 -17.09 1.33 -5.13
N LYS A 88 -17.51 2.26 -5.98
CA LYS A 88 -18.41 1.96 -7.09
C LYS A 88 -17.72 1.19 -8.22
N GLY A 89 -18.37 0.12 -8.68
CA GLY A 89 -17.89 -0.72 -9.77
C GLY A 89 -16.43 -1.15 -9.62
N ALA A 90 -15.68 -1.13 -10.72
CA ALA A 90 -14.29 -1.62 -10.75
C ALA A 90 -13.28 -0.72 -10.00
N LEU A 91 -13.68 0.44 -9.45
CA LEU A 91 -12.78 1.29 -8.68
C LEU A 91 -12.28 0.59 -7.41
N ILE A 92 -13.06 -0.34 -6.84
CA ILE A 92 -12.65 -1.13 -5.68
C ILE A 92 -11.37 -1.93 -5.95
N LYS A 93 -11.13 -2.34 -7.21
CA LYS A 93 -9.91 -3.07 -7.58
C LYS A 93 -8.65 -2.24 -7.38
N LYS A 94 -8.72 -0.92 -7.57
CA LYS A 94 -7.59 -0.02 -7.29
C LYS A 94 -7.26 0.00 -5.80
N HIS A 95 -8.29 0.02 -4.95
CA HIS A 95 -8.12 -0.07 -3.51
C HIS A 95 -7.55 -1.43 -3.08
N GLU A 96 -8.13 -2.54 -3.56
CA GLU A 96 -7.74 -3.89 -3.14
C GLU A 96 -6.26 -4.22 -3.40
N ILE A 97 -5.64 -3.63 -4.44
CA ILE A 97 -4.21 -3.78 -4.72
C ILE A 97 -3.36 -3.17 -3.59
N HIS A 98 -3.80 -2.04 -3.05
CA HIS A 98 -3.05 -1.27 -2.06
C HIS A 98 -3.60 -1.42 -0.63
N CYS A 99 -4.64 -2.23 -0.44
CA CYS A 99 -5.31 -2.39 0.84
C CYS A 99 -4.32 -2.83 1.92
N LYS A 100 -4.38 -2.17 3.09
CA LYS A 100 -3.55 -2.47 4.26
C LYS A 100 -3.83 -3.85 4.86
N TYR A 101 -5.03 -4.38 4.65
CA TYR A 101 -5.43 -5.73 5.05
C TYR A 101 -5.10 -6.78 3.99
N GLY A 102 -4.55 -6.35 2.85
CA GLY A 102 -4.17 -7.24 1.77
C GLY A 102 -3.05 -8.20 2.14
N THR A 103 -2.85 -9.19 1.29
CA THR A 103 -1.73 -10.12 1.41
C THR A 103 -0.49 -9.59 0.67
N SER A 104 0.70 -9.86 1.17
CA SER A 104 1.95 -9.56 0.48
C SER A 104 3.01 -10.63 0.76
N ARG A 105 3.99 -10.76 -0.14
CA ARG A 105 5.21 -11.50 0.16
C ARG A 105 6.07 -10.74 1.17
N CYS A 106 6.92 -11.46 1.89
CA CYS A 106 7.91 -10.83 2.75
C CYS A 106 8.84 -9.92 1.91
N PRO A 107 9.03 -8.63 2.27
CA PRO A 107 9.93 -7.73 1.52
C PRO A 107 11.40 -8.18 1.54
N LEU A 108 11.76 -9.05 2.49
CA LEU A 108 13.09 -9.66 2.60
C LEU A 108 13.24 -10.93 1.74
N SER A 109 12.20 -11.36 1.02
CA SER A 109 12.22 -12.53 0.14
C SER A 109 13.38 -12.49 -0.87
N PHE A 110 13.64 -11.33 -1.49
CA PHE A 110 14.70 -11.15 -2.48
C PHE A 110 16.12 -11.32 -1.94
N VAL A 111 16.34 -11.09 -0.65
CA VAL A 111 17.67 -11.03 -0.02
C VAL A 111 17.94 -12.26 0.84
N ARG A 112 16.88 -12.82 1.43
CA ARG A 112 16.96 -13.88 2.45
C ARG A 112 16.28 -15.17 2.04
N ASN A 113 15.77 -15.25 0.81
CA ASN A 113 15.00 -16.40 0.31
C ASN A 113 13.82 -16.75 1.24
N CYS A 114 13.21 -15.73 1.84
CA CYS A 114 12.05 -15.90 2.70
C CYS A 114 10.82 -16.24 1.84
N GLY A 115 10.23 -17.42 2.08
CA GLY A 115 9.03 -17.91 1.38
C GLY A 115 7.71 -17.44 1.98
N TRP A 116 7.72 -16.59 3.00
CA TRP A 116 6.51 -16.16 3.69
C TRP A 116 5.63 -15.28 2.77
N THR A 117 4.34 -15.61 2.76
CA THR A 117 3.28 -14.82 2.15
C THR A 117 2.10 -14.84 3.11
N GLY A 118 1.57 -13.69 3.47
CA GLY A 118 0.51 -13.58 4.46
C GLY A 118 -0.10 -12.18 4.45
N ARG A 119 -0.96 -11.90 5.45
CA ARG A 119 -1.56 -10.57 5.60
C ARG A 119 -0.49 -9.54 5.94
N LYS A 120 -0.55 -8.35 5.36
CA LYS A 120 0.38 -7.26 5.64
C LYS A 120 0.42 -6.91 7.13
N THR A 121 -0.71 -7.03 7.84
CA THR A 121 -0.79 -6.85 9.30
C THR A 121 0.07 -7.83 10.09
N ASP A 122 0.25 -9.05 9.58
CA ASP A 122 1.01 -10.12 10.23
C ASP A 122 2.52 -10.01 9.91
N LEU A 123 2.92 -9.10 9.01
CA LEU A 123 4.29 -8.96 8.53
C LEU A 123 5.26 -8.51 9.64
N ILE A 124 4.81 -7.67 10.58
CA ILE A 124 5.63 -7.25 11.73
C ILE A 124 5.94 -8.43 12.64
N VAL A 125 4.94 -9.26 12.94
CA VAL A 125 5.10 -10.45 13.78
C VAL A 125 6.05 -11.43 13.09
N HIS A 126 5.80 -11.74 11.81
CA HIS A 126 6.67 -12.56 10.99
C HIS A 126 8.13 -12.06 10.99
N ALA A 127 8.33 -10.77 10.78
CA ALA A 127 9.67 -10.18 10.73
C ALA A 127 10.39 -10.23 12.08
N LYS A 128 9.68 -10.07 13.21
CA LYS A 128 10.27 -10.21 14.55
C LYS A 128 10.76 -11.64 14.80
N GLU A 129 9.99 -12.64 14.39
CA GLU A 129 10.31 -14.05 14.65
C GLU A 129 11.37 -14.60 13.69
N GLN A 130 11.24 -14.30 12.40
CA GLN A 130 12.07 -14.90 11.34
C GLN A 130 13.24 -14.02 10.92
N HIS A 131 13.17 -12.70 11.17
CA HIS A 131 14.15 -11.71 10.74
C HIS A 131 14.51 -10.67 11.83
N PRO A 132 14.77 -11.06 13.09
CA PRO A 132 14.96 -10.12 14.21
C PRO A 132 16.11 -9.13 14.00
N SER A 133 17.14 -9.52 13.24
CA SER A 133 18.30 -8.66 12.94
C SER A 133 18.04 -7.62 11.84
N HIS A 134 16.88 -7.69 11.18
CA HIS A 134 16.54 -6.90 9.99
C HIS A 134 15.21 -6.16 10.12
N ILE A 135 14.67 -6.05 11.33
CA ILE A 135 13.55 -5.17 11.64
C ILE A 135 13.97 -4.20 12.75
N TYR A 136 13.70 -2.91 12.53
CA TYR A 136 14.04 -1.83 13.44
C TYR A 136 12.79 -1.06 13.86
N PHE A 137 12.77 -0.60 15.11
CA PHE A 137 11.64 0.13 15.72
C PHE A 137 12.00 1.58 16.05
N GLU A 138 13.19 2.02 15.62
CA GLU A 138 13.66 3.39 15.76
C GLU A 138 13.60 4.08 14.40
N HIS A 139 13.10 5.32 14.38
CA HIS A 139 12.98 6.10 13.14
C HIS A 139 14.34 6.49 12.55
N ARG A 140 15.44 6.29 13.29
CA ARG A 140 16.81 6.56 12.86
C ARG A 140 17.72 5.42 13.26
N LYS A 141 18.24 4.69 12.28
CA LYS A 141 19.11 3.53 12.51
C LYS A 141 20.49 3.73 11.90
N ARG A 142 21.53 3.47 12.68
CA ARG A 142 22.90 3.33 12.18
C ARG A 142 23.11 1.93 11.60
N LEU A 143 23.60 1.87 10.36
CA LEU A 143 23.88 0.63 9.64
C LEU A 143 25.31 0.63 9.10
N VAL A 144 25.82 -0.56 8.82
CA VAL A 144 27.14 -0.79 8.24
C VAL A 144 27.02 -1.71 7.03
N ALA A 145 27.56 -1.26 5.89
CA ALA A 145 27.78 -2.10 4.74
C ALA A 145 29.23 -2.60 4.76
N SER A 146 29.42 -3.75 5.42
CA SER A 146 30.76 -4.30 5.63
C SER A 146 31.46 -4.62 4.32
N GLY A 147 32.72 -4.20 4.22
CA GLY A 147 33.56 -4.42 3.06
C GLY A 147 33.12 -3.72 1.79
N PHE A 148 32.18 -2.76 1.83
CA PHE A 148 31.69 -1.93 0.70
C PHE A 148 32.78 -1.51 -0.32
N GLY A 149 33.92 -1.01 0.16
CA GLY A 149 35.01 -0.52 -0.68
C GLY A 149 35.90 -1.60 -1.32
N ARG A 150 35.76 -2.87 -0.91
CA ARG A 150 36.71 -3.95 -1.26
C ARG A 150 36.18 -4.98 -2.27
N PHE A 151 34.89 -5.32 -2.19
CA PHE A 151 34.29 -6.37 -3.02
C PHE A 151 33.36 -5.80 -4.09
N TYR A 152 33.48 -6.26 -5.34
CA TYR A 152 32.59 -5.85 -6.43
C TYR A 152 31.41 -6.81 -6.63
N SER A 153 31.26 -7.90 -5.87
CA SER A 153 30.21 -8.90 -6.14
C SER A 153 28.86 -8.57 -5.48
N ARG A 154 27.79 -8.51 -6.31
CA ARG A 154 26.35 -8.44 -6.00
C ARG A 154 26.00 -8.04 -4.56
N ARG A 155 26.21 -6.76 -4.24
CA ARG A 155 25.75 -6.21 -2.96
C ARG A 155 24.30 -5.78 -3.04
N HIS A 156 23.52 -6.37 -2.18
CA HIS A 156 22.15 -6.00 -1.95
C HIS A 156 21.88 -6.15 -0.45
N TYR A 157 21.13 -5.22 0.09
CA TYR A 157 20.75 -5.24 1.48
C TYR A 157 19.31 -4.76 1.58
N SER A 158 18.56 -5.38 2.49
CA SER A 158 17.22 -4.94 2.82
C SER A 158 16.97 -5.10 4.31
N SER A 159 16.18 -4.19 4.86
CA SER A 159 15.65 -4.27 6.22
C SER A 159 14.30 -3.59 6.31
N LEU A 160 13.59 -3.81 7.41
CA LEU A 160 12.30 -3.24 7.71
C LEU A 160 12.42 -2.22 8.84
N PHE A 161 11.58 -1.20 8.78
CA PHE A 161 11.41 -0.21 9.83
C PHE A 161 9.93 -0.15 10.19
N ALA A 162 9.59 -0.49 11.43
CA ALA A 162 8.24 -0.39 11.97
C ALA A 162 8.18 0.84 12.89
N VAL A 163 7.75 1.97 12.34
CA VAL A 163 7.79 3.29 12.99
C VAL A 163 6.56 4.10 12.59
N TYR A 164 6.07 4.99 13.46
CA TYR A 164 4.86 5.79 13.20
C TYR A 164 3.62 4.97 12.85
N ASP A 165 3.46 3.79 13.45
CA ASP A 165 2.39 2.81 13.15
C ASP A 165 2.33 2.35 11.68
N GLU A 166 3.43 2.55 10.96
CA GLU A 166 3.60 2.21 9.56
C GLU A 166 4.81 1.29 9.41
N LEU A 167 4.82 0.52 8.32
CA LEU A 167 5.92 -0.37 7.99
C LEU A 167 6.60 0.14 6.73
N PHE A 168 7.91 0.25 6.82
CA PHE A 168 8.76 0.70 5.73
C PHE A 168 9.78 -0.35 5.36
N TRP A 169 10.05 -0.45 4.07
CA TRP A 169 11.05 -1.32 3.50
C TRP A 169 12.23 -0.50 3.01
N PHE A 170 13.36 -0.62 3.69
CA PHE A 170 14.63 -0.07 3.25
C PHE A 170 15.36 -1.09 2.39
N THR A 171 15.89 -0.65 1.25
CA THR A 171 16.74 -1.47 0.39
C THR A 171 17.83 -0.64 -0.29
N TRP A 172 18.97 -1.27 -0.54
CA TRP A 172 19.98 -0.71 -1.44
C TRP A 172 20.68 -1.80 -2.24
N ASP A 173 21.13 -1.45 -3.44
CA ASP A 173 21.92 -2.32 -4.29
C ASP A 173 23.06 -1.59 -5.00
N LEU A 174 24.01 -2.37 -5.50
CA LEU A 174 25.07 -1.92 -6.40
C LEU A 174 24.93 -2.64 -7.73
N ASN A 175 24.72 -1.89 -8.80
CA ASN A 175 24.85 -2.38 -10.16
C ASN A 175 26.34 -2.35 -10.56
N ASN A 176 26.91 -3.54 -10.76
CA ASN A 176 28.33 -3.70 -11.07
C ASN A 176 28.70 -3.27 -12.49
N GLU A 177 27.75 -3.31 -13.42
CA GLU A 177 27.98 -2.93 -14.82
C GLU A 177 28.04 -1.41 -14.96
N THR A 178 27.16 -0.70 -14.26
CA THR A 178 27.08 0.77 -14.34
C THR A 178 27.84 1.48 -13.22
N GLY A 179 28.24 0.77 -12.17
CA GLY A 179 28.79 1.38 -10.95
C GLY A 179 27.77 2.24 -10.20
N CYS A 180 26.48 2.05 -10.43
CA CYS A 180 25.42 2.81 -9.77
C CYS A 180 25.01 2.14 -8.47
N VAL A 181 25.01 2.90 -7.38
CA VAL A 181 24.45 2.50 -6.08
C VAL A 181 23.08 3.14 -5.95
N ARG A 182 22.06 2.34 -5.59
CA ARG A 182 20.70 2.85 -5.36
C ARG A 182 20.29 2.63 -3.92
N PHE A 183 19.64 3.62 -3.32
CA PHE A 183 19.04 3.52 -1.98
C PHE A 183 17.56 3.90 -2.06
N ALA A 184 16.72 3.17 -1.34
CA ALA A 184 15.29 3.49 -1.24
C ALA A 184 14.71 3.08 0.10
N VAL A 185 13.74 3.84 0.57
CA VAL A 185 12.81 3.44 1.63
C VAL A 185 11.40 3.58 1.07
N TYR A 186 10.62 2.51 1.14
CA TYR A 186 9.23 2.49 0.67
C TYR A 186 8.26 2.31 1.84
N ASN A 187 7.11 2.99 1.83
CA ASN A 187 5.99 2.61 2.69
C ASN A 187 5.31 1.37 2.07
N ILE A 188 5.03 0.34 2.87
CA ILE A 188 4.37 -0.89 2.40
C ILE A 188 3.01 -1.15 3.06
N THR A 189 2.59 -0.27 3.97
CA THR A 189 1.31 -0.37 4.68
C THR A 189 0.21 0.41 3.95
N GLN A 190 0.44 1.68 3.59
CA GLN A 190 -0.60 2.56 3.03
C GLN A 190 -0.10 3.43 1.87
N PRO A 191 -0.92 3.62 0.81
CA PRO A 191 -0.57 4.43 -0.36
C PRO A 191 -0.71 5.95 -0.14
N GLU A 192 -0.54 6.45 1.09
CA GLU A 192 -0.65 7.88 1.39
C GLU A 192 0.52 8.63 0.76
N LYS A 193 0.21 9.49 -0.22
CA LYS A 193 1.22 10.27 -0.93
C LYS A 193 1.91 11.26 -0.01
N GLU A 194 3.22 11.34 -0.16
CA GLU A 194 4.08 12.39 0.42
C GLU A 194 4.03 12.54 1.95
N LYS A 195 3.53 11.53 2.68
CA LYS A 195 3.44 11.58 4.15
C LYS A 195 4.80 11.50 4.84
N PHE A 196 5.67 10.66 4.32
CA PHE A 196 6.96 10.35 4.93
C PHE A 196 8.10 10.62 3.96
N ARG A 197 9.24 11.01 4.52
CA ARG A 197 10.51 11.17 3.84
C ARG A 197 11.53 10.26 4.51
N TYR A 198 12.52 9.83 3.73
CA TYR A 198 13.71 9.19 4.27
C TYR A 198 14.95 10.01 3.93
N CYS A 199 15.94 9.93 4.81
CA CYS A 199 17.25 10.51 4.64
C CYS A 199 18.32 9.42 4.83
N ILE A 200 19.24 9.33 3.88
CA ILE A 200 20.45 8.50 3.95
C ILE A 200 21.62 9.43 4.25
N SER A 201 22.22 9.29 5.43
CA SER A 201 23.38 10.09 5.83
C SER A 201 24.62 9.22 5.93
N PHE A 202 25.63 9.46 5.11
CA PHE A 202 26.93 8.80 5.19
C PHE A 202 27.78 9.40 6.30
N LEU A 203 28.56 8.54 6.96
CA LEU A 203 29.38 8.89 8.11
C LEU A 203 30.87 8.86 7.76
N LYS A 204 31.65 9.68 8.45
CA LYS A 204 33.11 9.64 8.37
C LYS A 204 33.65 8.45 9.17
N GLY A 205 33.95 7.34 8.50
CA GLY A 205 34.42 6.11 9.15
C GLY A 205 33.49 5.61 10.25
N ASP A 206 34.03 5.04 11.33
CA ASP A 206 33.26 4.59 12.50
C ASP A 206 32.97 5.73 13.50
N THR A 207 32.69 6.94 13.00
CA THR A 207 32.25 8.06 13.82
C THR A 207 30.75 8.31 13.62
N ASN A 208 30.17 9.19 14.43
CA ASN A 208 28.80 9.69 14.22
C ASN A 208 28.77 11.02 13.44
N VAL A 209 29.88 11.41 12.80
CA VAL A 209 29.96 12.66 12.03
C VAL A 209 29.41 12.41 10.63
N GLU A 210 28.26 13.01 10.33
CA GLU A 210 27.64 12.99 9.00
C GLU A 210 28.42 13.89 8.03
N VAL A 211 28.74 13.36 6.85
CA VAL A 211 29.51 14.08 5.82
C VAL A 211 28.66 14.45 4.61
N ILE A 212 27.76 13.55 4.21
CA ILE A 212 26.89 13.72 3.05
C ILE A 212 25.55 13.10 3.41
N SER A 213 24.47 13.80 3.09
CA SER A 213 23.12 13.29 3.26
C SER A 213 22.28 13.54 2.02
N ALA A 214 21.35 12.63 1.73
CA ALA A 214 20.36 12.83 0.69
C ALA A 214 18.99 12.34 1.15
N THR A 215 17.96 13.08 0.77
CA THR A 215 16.59 12.88 1.24
C THR A 215 15.66 12.65 0.06
N SER A 216 14.68 11.77 0.22
CA SER A 216 13.62 11.52 -0.77
C SER A 216 12.31 11.13 -0.08
N LEU A 217 11.23 11.00 -0.84
CA LEU A 217 9.93 10.54 -0.36
C LEU A 217 9.93 9.03 -0.11
N CYS A 218 9.22 8.59 0.94
CA CYS A 218 8.91 7.18 1.14
C CYS A 218 7.68 6.81 0.31
N GLU A 219 7.87 6.49 -0.97
CA GLU A 219 6.76 6.08 -1.83
C GLU A 219 6.14 4.76 -1.40
N TYR A 220 4.88 4.58 -1.77
CA TYR A 220 4.24 3.28 -1.63
C TYR A 220 4.89 2.26 -2.55
N CYS A 221 5.15 1.07 -2.03
CA CYS A 221 5.57 -0.07 -2.83
C CYS A 221 4.72 -1.29 -2.50
N ASN A 222 4.16 -1.90 -3.54
CA ASN A 222 3.71 -3.28 -3.44
C ASN A 222 4.94 -4.20 -3.60
N THR A 223 5.26 -4.95 -2.56
CA THR A 223 6.47 -5.79 -2.49
C THR A 223 6.52 -6.88 -3.56
N ASP A 224 5.39 -7.15 -4.22
CA ASP A 224 5.29 -8.10 -5.32
C ASP A 224 5.75 -7.54 -6.68
N GLU A 225 5.93 -6.21 -6.81
CA GLU A 225 6.22 -5.53 -8.08
C GLU A 225 7.72 -5.38 -8.40
N GLY A 226 8.61 -5.77 -7.47
CA GLY A 226 10.05 -5.78 -7.70
C GLY A 226 10.87 -5.21 -6.55
N ARG A 227 12.16 -4.98 -6.81
CA ARG A 227 13.12 -4.48 -5.80
C ARG A 227 13.13 -2.96 -5.64
N PHE A 228 12.83 -2.24 -6.71
CA PHE A 228 12.78 -0.79 -6.73
C PHE A 228 11.58 -0.37 -7.56
N VAL A 229 10.88 0.65 -7.09
CA VAL A 229 9.87 1.35 -7.87
C VAL A 229 10.60 2.31 -8.81
N THR A 230 10.30 2.22 -10.11
CA THR A 230 10.95 3.04 -11.15
C THR A 230 10.86 4.52 -10.80
N GLY A 231 12.00 5.23 -10.80
CA GLY A 231 12.07 6.66 -10.52
C GLY A 231 12.06 7.05 -9.03
N TYR A 232 11.85 6.10 -8.11
CA TYR A 232 11.72 6.40 -6.68
C TYR A 232 12.83 5.76 -5.86
N TYR A 233 14.04 6.29 -6.02
CA TYR A 233 15.24 5.92 -5.27
C TYR A 233 16.32 7.00 -5.42
N LEU A 234 17.20 7.10 -4.42
CA LEU A 234 18.42 7.89 -4.51
C LEU A 234 19.48 7.12 -5.30
N MET A 235 20.27 7.82 -6.10
CA MET A 235 21.36 7.24 -6.91
C MET A 235 22.68 7.92 -6.61
N ALA A 236 23.74 7.13 -6.43
CA ALA A 236 25.12 7.60 -6.31
C ALA A 236 26.05 6.80 -7.22
N ASN A 237 27.15 7.42 -7.64
CA ASN A 237 28.26 6.68 -8.24
C ASN A 237 29.02 5.91 -7.15
N TYR A 238 29.34 4.65 -7.41
CA TYR A 238 30.07 3.77 -6.48
C TYR A 238 31.37 4.38 -5.99
N ASN A 239 32.16 5.01 -6.85
CA ASN A 239 33.45 5.58 -6.47
C ASN A 239 33.28 6.71 -5.45
N MET A 240 32.26 7.56 -5.62
CA MET A 240 31.95 8.62 -4.65
C MET A 240 31.60 8.08 -3.27
N VAL A 241 30.83 6.99 -3.21
CA VAL A 241 30.44 6.36 -1.93
C VAL A 241 31.61 5.56 -1.34
N LYS A 242 32.45 4.95 -2.19
CA LYS A 242 33.63 4.20 -1.79
C LYS A 242 34.64 5.07 -1.05
N ASP A 243 34.81 6.32 -1.46
CA ASP A 243 35.72 7.27 -0.81
C ASP A 243 35.31 7.63 0.63
N LEU A 244 34.07 7.28 1.03
CA LEU A 244 33.55 7.46 2.38
C LEU A 244 33.79 6.24 3.29
N CYS A 245 34.34 5.15 2.76
CA CYS A 245 34.62 3.95 3.53
C CYS A 245 35.79 4.15 4.51
N ASP A 246 35.79 3.38 5.59
CA ASP A 246 36.97 3.27 6.47
C ASP A 246 38.12 2.49 5.79
N ASP A 247 39.27 2.40 6.45
CA ASP A 247 40.44 1.65 5.96
C ASP A 247 40.14 0.14 5.76
N ARG A 248 39.12 -0.38 6.47
CA ARG A 248 38.62 -1.76 6.35
C ARG A 248 37.63 -1.92 5.19
N GLY A 249 37.32 -0.85 4.48
CA GLY A 249 36.38 -0.79 3.38
C GLY A 249 34.91 -0.82 3.82
N ASN A 250 34.60 -0.57 5.09
CA ASN A 250 33.22 -0.52 5.59
C ASN A 250 32.61 0.86 5.36
N LEU A 251 31.37 0.88 4.89
CA LEU A 251 30.58 2.10 4.76
C LEU A 251 29.60 2.19 5.92
N TYR A 252 29.65 3.30 6.67
CA TYR A 252 28.75 3.58 7.78
C TYR A 252 27.74 4.65 7.37
N TYR A 253 26.47 4.44 7.71
CA TYR A 253 25.40 5.36 7.35
C TYR A 253 24.22 5.31 8.32
N PHE A 254 23.49 6.42 8.42
CA PHE A 254 22.16 6.44 9.02
C PHE A 254 21.09 6.30 7.95
N VAL A 255 20.06 5.53 8.27
CA VAL A 255 18.76 5.60 7.61
C VAL A 255 17.81 6.27 8.58
N THR A 256 17.26 7.42 8.20
CA THR A 256 16.30 8.17 9.00
C THR A 256 14.98 8.25 8.25
N ILE A 257 13.87 7.98 8.91
CA ILE A 257 12.51 8.16 8.41
C ILE A 257 11.88 9.28 9.22
N THR A 258 11.28 10.25 8.54
CA THR A 258 10.60 11.39 9.16
C THR A 258 9.24 11.60 8.52
N MET A 259 8.29 12.10 9.31
CA MET A 259 7.08 12.72 8.72
C MET A 259 7.50 13.97 7.95
N ASN A 260 6.84 14.22 6.82
CA ASN A 260 7.09 15.40 5.99
C ASN A 260 6.83 16.68 6.79
N ASP A 261 7.75 17.63 6.76
CA ASP A 261 7.72 18.79 7.67
C ASP A 261 6.50 19.71 7.44
N ALA A 262 6.00 19.79 6.21
CA ALA A 262 4.74 20.47 5.90
C ALA A 262 3.53 19.81 6.63
N ILE A 263 3.54 18.49 6.76
CA ILE A 263 2.51 17.73 7.46
C ILE A 263 2.73 17.82 8.98
N LYS A 264 3.97 17.82 9.46
CA LYS A 264 4.25 18.08 10.88
C LYS A 264 3.74 19.45 11.31
N GLN A 265 3.98 20.48 10.50
CA GLN A 265 3.52 21.84 10.77
C GLN A 265 1.98 21.90 10.77
N PHE A 266 1.33 21.27 9.80
CA PHE A 266 -0.13 21.16 9.74
C PHE A 266 -0.71 20.41 10.96
N MET A 267 -0.15 19.27 11.34
CA MET A 267 -0.57 18.51 12.52
C MET A 267 -0.32 19.27 13.82
N TYR A 268 0.79 20.00 13.91
CA TYR A 268 1.12 20.85 15.05
C TYR A 268 0.18 22.06 15.15
N GLU A 269 -0.20 22.66 14.02
CA GLU A 269 -1.20 23.74 13.97
C GLU A 269 -2.60 23.26 14.35
N ILE A 270 -3.00 22.05 13.92
CA ILE A 270 -4.24 21.40 14.37
C ILE A 270 -4.19 21.18 15.89
N TYR A 271 -3.08 20.62 16.39
CA TYR A 271 -2.87 20.33 17.80
C TYR A 271 -2.90 21.60 18.67
N ILE A 272 -2.31 22.70 18.22
CA ILE A 272 -2.33 23.98 18.95
C ILE A 272 -3.69 24.67 18.89
N ARG A 273 -4.35 24.67 17.72
CA ARG A 273 -5.61 25.40 17.54
C ARG A 273 -6.77 24.72 18.23
N GLN A 274 -6.75 23.40 18.39
CA GLN A 274 -7.81 22.64 19.04
C GLN A 274 -7.24 21.48 19.87
N PRO A 275 -6.57 21.77 21.01
CA PRO A 275 -5.87 20.78 21.82
C PRO A 275 -6.81 19.71 22.43
N GLY A 276 -8.10 20.01 22.54
CA GLY A 276 -9.11 19.05 23.00
C GLY A 276 -9.75 18.20 21.90
N ILE A 277 -9.44 18.42 20.61
CA ILE A 277 -10.10 17.70 19.52
C ILE A 277 -9.44 16.38 19.18
N VAL A 278 -8.17 16.13 19.52
CA VAL A 278 -7.63 14.78 19.28
C VAL A 278 -8.20 13.77 20.29
N ASP A 279 -8.35 14.19 21.55
CA ASP A 279 -9.00 13.38 22.58
C ASP A 279 -10.52 13.39 22.43
N ALA A 280 -11.15 14.52 22.06
CA ALA A 280 -12.60 14.54 21.78
C ALA A 280 -12.96 13.96 20.42
N VAL A 281 -12.09 13.87 19.41
CA VAL A 281 -12.35 13.11 18.17
C VAL A 281 -12.12 11.65 18.43
N ASN A 282 -11.10 11.23 19.18
CA ASN A 282 -11.02 9.83 19.60
C ASN A 282 -12.21 9.45 20.51
N GLU A 283 -12.59 10.28 21.48
CA GLU A 283 -13.72 10.00 22.39
C GLU A 283 -15.08 10.22 21.74
N GLN A 284 -15.30 11.20 20.86
CA GLN A 284 -16.53 11.34 20.07
C GLN A 284 -16.58 10.35 18.93
N GLN A 285 -15.48 9.83 18.39
CA GLN A 285 -15.51 8.76 17.39
C GLN A 285 -15.71 7.40 18.09
N ILE A 286 -15.22 7.20 19.31
CA ILE A 286 -15.58 6.06 20.17
C ILE A 286 -17.03 6.18 20.69
N HIS A 287 -17.49 7.36 21.07
CA HIS A 287 -18.84 7.62 21.58
C HIS A 287 -19.87 7.65 20.45
N ASN A 288 -19.56 8.23 19.29
CA ASN A 288 -20.39 8.15 18.09
C ASN A 288 -20.38 6.73 17.53
N ASN A 289 -19.26 5.99 17.52
CA ASN A 289 -19.31 4.58 17.13
C ASN A 289 -20.15 3.74 18.10
N LYS A 290 -20.12 4.01 19.41
CA LYS A 290 -21.00 3.36 20.41
C LYS A 290 -22.45 3.85 20.36
N GLN A 291 -22.72 5.10 20.05
CA GLN A 291 -24.08 5.64 19.90
C GLN A 291 -24.69 5.20 18.58
N ILE A 292 -23.91 5.18 17.49
CA ILE A 292 -24.29 4.59 16.21
C ILE A 292 -24.50 3.09 16.38
N GLU A 293 -23.66 2.34 17.11
CA GLU A 293 -23.94 0.92 17.41
C GLU A 293 -25.25 0.72 18.18
N ASN A 294 -25.54 1.57 19.17
CA ASN A 294 -26.78 1.50 19.97
C ASN A 294 -28.02 2.02 19.24
N GLU A 295 -27.89 3.05 18.39
CA GLU A 295 -28.96 3.57 17.52
C GLU A 295 -29.20 2.62 16.35
N THR A 296 -28.17 1.98 15.78
CA THR A 296 -28.31 0.94 14.77
C THR A 296 -28.92 -0.32 15.39
N GLN A 297 -28.68 -0.64 16.66
CA GLN A 297 -29.39 -1.71 17.38
C GLN A 297 -30.86 -1.36 17.63
N ARG A 298 -31.19 -0.14 18.08
CA ARG A 298 -32.58 0.31 18.30
C ARG A 298 -33.34 0.53 17.00
N GLU A 299 -32.69 1.03 15.97
CA GLU A 299 -33.24 1.18 14.64
C GLU A 299 -33.45 -0.20 14.03
N ASN A 300 -32.50 -1.15 14.11
CA ASN A 300 -32.73 -2.53 13.66
C ASN A 300 -33.85 -3.24 14.43
N GLU A 301 -34.05 -2.98 15.72
CA GLU A 301 -35.21 -3.49 16.46
C GLU A 301 -36.53 -2.85 15.97
N SER A 302 -36.60 -1.52 15.77
CA SER A 302 -37.77 -0.82 15.19
C SER A 302 -37.98 -1.13 13.69
N GLN A 303 -36.89 -1.52 13.04
CA GLN A 303 -36.77 -1.92 11.67
C GLN A 303 -36.82 -3.43 11.50
N ILE A 304 -37.21 -4.20 12.50
CA ILE A 304 -37.73 -5.56 12.34
C ILE A 304 -39.25 -5.59 12.58
N GLU A 305 -39.84 -4.45 12.96
CA GLU A 305 -41.29 -4.26 13.08
C GLU A 305 -41.97 -3.66 11.81
N ASN A 306 -41.27 -2.85 10.98
CA ASN A 306 -41.89 -1.97 9.94
C ASN A 306 -41.94 -2.42 8.45
N ALA A 307 -41.41 -3.57 8.05
CA ALA A 307 -41.25 -4.09 6.68
C ALA A 307 -41.42 -5.61 6.60
N ASN A 308 -42.05 -6.16 7.65
CA ASN A 308 -43.11 -7.16 7.49
C ASN A 308 -44.32 -6.55 6.74
N GLY A 309 -44.30 -5.24 6.39
CA GLY A 309 -45.38 -4.50 5.74
C GLY A 309 -45.12 -3.83 4.38
N ALA A 310 -43.93 -3.91 3.76
CA ALA A 310 -43.65 -3.12 2.53
C ALA A 310 -42.88 -3.89 1.45
N VAL A 311 -43.38 -5.07 1.09
CA VAL A 311 -43.08 -5.77 -0.17
C VAL A 311 -44.09 -5.31 -1.22
N VAL A 312 -43.98 -4.10 -1.76
CA VAL A 312 -44.72 -3.72 -2.98
C VAL A 312 -44.00 -2.57 -3.69
N VAL A 313 -43.88 -2.69 -5.02
CA VAL A 313 -43.62 -1.63 -6.03
C VAL A 313 -42.16 -1.43 -6.48
N GLU A 314 -41.75 -2.34 -7.38
CA GLU A 314 -41.15 -2.12 -8.70
C GLU A 314 -40.69 -0.72 -9.17
N GLU A 315 -39.51 -0.75 -9.78
CA GLU A 315 -39.17 -0.26 -11.13
C GLU A 315 -39.44 1.22 -11.52
N ASN A 316 -38.38 1.94 -11.95
CA ASN A 316 -38.17 2.24 -13.38
C ASN A 316 -36.90 3.06 -13.72
N ASN A 317 -36.31 2.69 -14.88
CA ASN A 317 -35.58 3.47 -15.89
C ASN A 317 -34.12 4.02 -15.73
N ARG A 318 -33.23 3.36 -16.51
CA ARG A 318 -32.34 3.80 -17.64
C ARG A 318 -32.14 5.33 -17.88
N GLY A 319 -31.00 5.87 -18.34
CA GLY A 319 -29.84 5.31 -19.09
C GLY A 319 -28.61 6.27 -19.20
N THR A 320 -27.44 5.72 -19.62
CA THR A 320 -26.56 6.09 -20.78
C THR A 320 -25.50 7.20 -20.55
N GLN A 321 -24.20 6.87 -20.42
CA GLN A 321 -23.09 6.83 -21.45
C GLN A 321 -22.38 8.21 -21.61
N GLN A 322 -21.07 8.43 -21.85
CA GLN A 322 -19.82 7.67 -22.06
C GLN A 322 -18.64 8.71 -22.12
N SER A 323 -17.45 8.44 -21.56
CA SER A 323 -16.11 8.21 -22.21
C SER A 323 -15.14 9.38 -22.42
N LEU A 324 -13.85 9.13 -22.13
CA LEU A 324 -12.57 9.48 -22.83
C LEU A 324 -11.44 9.65 -21.78
N GLU A 325 -10.53 8.69 -21.58
CA GLU A 325 -9.21 8.43 -22.28
C GLU A 325 -8.16 9.52 -21.99
N GLU A 326 -7.17 9.24 -21.12
CA GLU A 326 -5.80 8.73 -21.40
C GLU A 326 -4.85 9.72 -22.10
N THR A 327 -3.81 10.20 -21.38
CA THR A 327 -2.48 10.42 -21.97
C THR A 327 -1.36 10.41 -20.91
N ILE A 328 -0.27 9.75 -21.29
CA ILE A 328 1.02 9.50 -20.65
C ILE A 328 1.87 10.78 -20.56
N ASN A 329 2.68 10.95 -19.50
CA ASN A 329 4.01 11.55 -19.65
C ASN A 329 4.96 11.20 -18.48
N ASP A 330 6.02 10.45 -18.81
CA ASP A 330 7.21 10.23 -17.99
C ASP A 330 8.17 11.43 -18.17
N GLN A 331 8.49 12.17 -17.10
CA GLN A 331 9.64 13.08 -17.06
C GLN A 331 10.32 13.11 -15.69
N ASN A 332 11.58 12.66 -15.68
CA ASN A 332 12.73 13.18 -14.93
C ASN A 332 12.52 13.78 -13.53
N MET A 333 13.00 13.08 -12.49
CA MET A 333 13.50 13.74 -11.27
C MET A 333 14.87 13.17 -10.89
N CYS A 334 15.94 13.92 -11.18
CA CYS A 334 17.27 13.71 -10.61
C CYS A 334 17.31 14.47 -9.29
N VAL A 335 17.35 13.78 -8.15
CA VAL A 335 17.40 14.42 -6.82
C VAL A 335 18.85 14.74 -6.46
N SER A 336 19.11 16.01 -6.16
CA SER A 336 20.45 16.56 -5.90
C SER A 336 20.99 16.19 -4.51
N TRP A 337 22.26 15.80 -4.45
CA TRP A 337 23.04 15.59 -3.23
C TRP A 337 23.44 16.93 -2.61
N SER A 338 23.23 17.12 -1.30
CA SER A 338 23.74 18.29 -0.56
C SER A 338 25.00 17.92 0.22
N MET A 339 26.08 18.69 0.02
CA MET A 339 27.29 18.64 0.85
C MET A 339 27.20 19.69 1.96
N SER A 340 27.44 19.32 3.22
CA SER A 340 27.62 20.30 4.29
C SER A 340 29.09 20.73 4.34
N SER A 341 29.36 22.00 4.03
CA SER A 341 30.69 22.58 4.19
C SER A 341 30.86 23.15 5.59
N THR A 342 31.37 22.36 6.53
CA THR A 342 31.93 22.89 7.78
C THR A 342 33.45 22.74 7.73
N VAL A 343 34.12 23.65 7.02
CA VAL A 343 35.56 23.83 7.12
C VAL A 343 35.83 24.83 8.23
N ALA A 344 36.33 24.34 9.37
CA ALA A 344 36.92 25.18 10.41
C ALA A 344 38.16 25.88 9.82
N ARG A 345 38.11 27.21 9.71
CA ARG A 345 39.30 28.04 9.48
C ARG A 345 40.07 28.16 10.79
N ASN A 346 41.17 27.43 10.91
CA ASN A 346 42.28 27.81 11.77
C ASN A 346 42.98 29.01 11.13
N ASN A 347 42.98 30.16 11.79
CA ASN A 347 43.95 31.22 11.54
C ASN A 347 44.99 31.20 12.65
N LEU A 348 46.20 30.81 12.29
CA LEU A 348 47.44 31.22 12.93
C LEU A 348 47.75 32.65 12.44
N HIS A 349 47.73 33.61 13.36
CA HIS A 349 48.84 34.55 13.58
C HIS A 349 48.59 35.39 14.84
#